data_AF-A0A4U0UQ38-F1
#
_entry.id   AF-A0A4U0UQ38-F1
#
_cell.length_a   1.000
_cell.length_b   1.000
_cell.length_c   1.000
_cell.angle_alpha   90.00
_cell.angle_beta   90.00
_cell.angle_gamma   90.00
#
_symmetry.space_group_name_H-M   'P 1'
#
loop_
_entity.id
_entity.type
_entity.pdbx_description
1 polymer ?
#
loop_
_entity_poly.entity_id
_entity_poly.type
_entity_poly.pdbx_seq_one_letter_code
_entity_poly.pdbx_strand_id
1 'polypeptide(L)'
;MIANLTAFIFLELGSGFCQNLNQFLAVRSLYGIAMGGLLGPAAATALEDLPYDARGILSGLFQQAYGVGYLLAAVFYRALVPTTTHGWRSLFWFGAGPPILIILWRLSLPETNHFLVSKSEREAREAQEHHEEKGSPLKAFLKLANSAMRENWMLFVYMVVLMAGFNSISHGTQDLYPTFLKSQLGFTPTQATVVTVVGQLGAISGGMTVGWLSTFTGRRLAMMVACVLGGALVPPYVLLRNNDLIAAAFFEQFFVGGVWGPIPVYLVELSPAVLRTFVYGLSYQLGNLASSASSTIEATIGERFPLAPTKAGVKRYDYGKVLGIYAGAVWAYILLFVRNEEAALVLQFEELRAQGVSLLDIGAGRAKNIDESFEEKVEEKGHVQQIEEKTV
;
A
#
# COMPACT_ATOMS: atom_id res chain seq x y z
N MET A 1 5.52 16.89 -4.70
CA MET A 1 4.56 16.85 -3.58
C MET A 1 3.61 18.04 -3.58
N ILE A 2 4.11 19.29 -3.47
CA ILE A 2 3.28 20.50 -3.41
C ILE A 2 2.34 20.61 -4.62
N ALA A 3 2.83 20.39 -5.84
CA ALA A 3 1.99 20.40 -7.05
C ALA A 3 0.82 19.40 -6.99
N ASN A 4 1.01 18.21 -6.40
CA ASN A 4 -0.06 17.21 -6.26
C ASN A 4 -1.07 17.63 -5.19
N LEU A 5 -0.63 18.23 -4.08
CA LEU A 5 -1.52 18.79 -3.06
C LEU A 5 -2.34 19.97 -3.61
N THR A 6 -1.73 20.82 -4.44
CA THR A 6 -2.44 21.88 -5.15
C THR A 6 -3.49 21.29 -6.10
N ALA A 7 -3.13 20.25 -6.86
CA ALA A 7 -4.08 19.55 -7.71
C ALA A 7 -5.26 18.95 -6.90
N PHE A 8 -5.01 18.40 -5.70
CA PHE A 8 -6.09 17.92 -4.82
C PHE A 8 -7.08 19.01 -4.44
N ILE A 9 -6.61 20.21 -4.09
CA ILE A 9 -7.49 21.34 -3.76
C ILE A 9 -8.44 21.63 -4.93
N PHE A 10 -7.89 21.78 -6.14
CA PHE A 10 -8.71 22.08 -7.32
C PHE A 10 -9.65 20.93 -7.71
N LEU A 11 -9.21 19.68 -7.62
CA LEU A 11 -10.00 18.51 -8.00
C LEU A 11 -11.10 18.19 -6.97
N GLU A 12 -10.87 18.44 -5.68
CA GLU A 12 -11.89 18.29 -4.64
C GLU A 12 -12.95 19.38 -4.75
N LEU A 13 -12.53 20.65 -4.93
CA LEU A 13 -13.47 21.73 -5.22
C LEU A 13 -14.29 21.43 -6.48
N GLY A 14 -13.63 21.01 -7.57
CA GLY A 14 -14.28 20.63 -8.82
C GLY A 14 -15.30 19.48 -8.65
N SER A 15 -15.03 18.54 -7.76
CA SER A 15 -15.97 17.46 -7.44
C SER A 15 -17.25 17.95 -6.79
N GLY A 16 -17.17 19.00 -5.96
CA GLY A 16 -18.35 19.62 -5.34
C GLY A 16 -19.28 20.30 -6.35
N PHE A 17 -18.75 20.76 -7.48
CA PHE A 17 -19.50 21.43 -8.55
C PHE A 17 -20.00 20.49 -9.66
N CYS A 18 -19.70 19.20 -9.59
CA CYS A 18 -20.15 18.24 -10.59
C CYS A 18 -21.69 18.11 -10.59
N GLN A 19 -22.27 18.19 -11.79
CA GLN A 19 -23.73 18.10 -11.99
C GLN A 19 -24.14 16.75 -12.61
N ASN A 20 -23.22 16.09 -13.32
CA ASN A 20 -23.45 14.81 -13.98
C ASN A 20 -22.47 13.74 -13.49
N LEU A 21 -22.89 12.47 -13.53
CA LEU A 21 -22.04 11.34 -13.14
C LEU A 21 -20.74 11.28 -13.98
N ASN A 22 -20.82 11.53 -15.28
CA ASN A 22 -19.64 11.51 -16.16
C ASN A 22 -18.61 12.57 -15.78
N GLN A 23 -19.06 13.78 -15.40
CA GLN A 23 -18.17 14.84 -14.91
C GLN A 23 -17.52 14.44 -13.60
N PHE A 24 -18.31 13.86 -12.68
CA PHE A 24 -17.80 13.39 -11.40
C PHE A 24 -16.75 12.28 -11.57
N LEU A 25 -17.00 11.31 -12.45
CA LEU A 25 -16.05 10.23 -12.76
C LEU A 25 -14.77 10.77 -13.41
N ALA A 26 -14.88 11.75 -14.32
CA ALA A 26 -13.70 12.37 -14.94
C ALA A 26 -12.82 13.07 -13.89
N VAL A 27 -13.42 13.89 -13.01
CA VAL A 27 -12.69 14.55 -11.92
C VAL A 27 -12.08 13.53 -10.95
N ARG A 28 -12.80 12.45 -10.63
CA ARG A 28 -12.27 11.37 -9.78
C ARG A 28 -11.12 10.61 -10.41
N SER A 29 -11.16 10.40 -11.72
CA SER A 29 -10.07 9.75 -12.46
C SER A 29 -8.80 10.60 -12.40
N LEU A 30 -8.92 11.92 -12.60
CA LEU A 30 -7.81 12.86 -12.45
C LEU A 30 -7.29 12.90 -11.00
N TYR A 31 -8.18 12.83 -10.00
CA TYR A 31 -7.79 12.75 -8.60
C TYR A 31 -6.96 11.49 -8.30
N GLY A 32 -7.33 10.34 -8.87
CA GLY A 32 -6.55 9.10 -8.75
C GLY A 32 -5.13 9.24 -9.31
N ILE A 33 -4.97 9.91 -10.46
CA ILE A 33 -3.65 10.19 -11.06
C ILE A 33 -2.82 11.10 -10.12
N ALA A 34 -3.42 12.17 -9.61
CA ALA A 34 -2.74 13.07 -8.66
C ALA A 34 -2.32 12.36 -7.36
N MET A 35 -3.15 11.42 -6.87
CA MET A 35 -2.86 10.64 -5.66
C MET A 35 -1.64 9.73 -5.84
N GLY A 36 -1.42 9.18 -7.04
CA GLY A 36 -0.27 8.32 -7.28
C GLY A 36 1.07 9.02 -7.18
N GLY A 37 1.12 10.33 -7.44
CA GLY A 37 2.32 11.13 -7.26
C GLY A 37 2.60 11.55 -5.81
N LEU A 38 1.71 11.24 -4.85
CA LEU A 38 1.83 11.70 -3.47
C LEU A 38 2.43 10.65 -2.53
N LEU A 39 1.95 9.40 -2.63
CA LEU A 39 2.28 8.36 -1.67
C LEU A 39 3.79 8.06 -1.63
N GLY A 40 4.43 7.98 -2.79
CA GLY A 40 5.87 7.72 -2.88
C GLY A 40 6.72 8.78 -2.19
N PRO A 41 6.66 10.05 -2.65
CA PRO A 41 7.40 11.12 -2.00
C PRO A 41 7.08 11.30 -0.52
N ALA A 42 5.84 11.05 -0.10
CA ALA A 42 5.45 11.11 1.31
C ALA A 42 6.13 10.00 2.13
N ALA A 43 6.13 8.75 1.65
CA ALA A 43 6.80 7.63 2.31
C ALA A 43 8.32 7.83 2.37
N ALA A 44 8.94 8.32 1.29
CA ALA A 44 10.37 8.64 1.27
C ALA A 44 10.73 9.69 2.33
N THR A 45 9.96 10.80 2.38
CA THR A 45 10.17 11.87 3.39
C THR A 45 9.99 11.34 4.81
N ALA A 46 9.04 10.42 5.03
CA ALA A 46 8.72 9.92 6.35
C ALA A 46 9.66 8.80 6.85
N LEU A 47 10.24 8.01 5.94
CA LEU A 47 10.90 6.74 6.29
C LEU A 47 12.41 6.70 6.01
N GLU A 48 12.96 7.53 5.12
CA GLU A 48 14.37 7.42 4.68
C GLU A 48 15.36 7.82 5.78
N ASP A 49 15.09 8.90 6.51
CA ASP A 49 15.98 9.44 7.54
C ASP A 49 15.80 8.77 8.93
N LEU A 50 15.01 7.69 9.01
CA LEU A 50 14.70 7.05 10.29
C LEU A 50 15.77 6.04 10.75
N PRO A 51 16.09 6.01 12.07
CA PRO A 51 16.94 4.98 12.64
C PRO A 51 16.29 3.60 12.48
N TYR A 52 17.11 2.59 12.20
CA TYR A 52 16.67 1.24 11.84
C TYR A 52 15.61 0.67 12.82
N ASP A 53 15.84 0.84 14.12
CA ASP A 53 14.98 0.32 15.19
C ASP A 53 13.58 0.96 15.22
N ALA A 54 13.45 2.22 14.79
CA ALA A 54 12.19 2.95 14.81
C ALA A 54 11.37 2.78 13.51
N ARG A 55 11.99 2.28 12.43
CA ARG A 55 11.35 2.17 11.11
C ARG A 55 10.04 1.37 11.16
N GLY A 56 9.97 0.30 11.95
CA GLY A 56 8.76 -0.52 12.06
C GLY A 56 7.57 0.21 12.69
N ILE A 57 7.79 0.89 13.83
CA ILE A 57 6.74 1.65 14.51
C ILE A 57 6.28 2.82 13.63
N LEU A 58 7.24 3.55 13.06
CA LEU A 58 6.94 4.75 12.29
C LEU A 58 6.32 4.42 10.92
N SER A 59 6.67 3.28 10.31
CA SER A 59 5.95 2.70 9.16
C SER A 59 4.51 2.37 9.52
N GLY A 60 4.30 1.71 10.67
CA GLY A 60 2.97 1.45 11.20
C GLY A 60 2.17 2.74 11.38
N LEU A 61 2.76 3.74 12.06
CA LEU A 61 2.13 5.05 12.27
C LEU A 61 1.80 5.76 10.94
N PHE A 62 2.73 5.75 9.99
CA PHE A 62 2.55 6.35 8.66
C PHE A 62 1.34 5.74 7.95
N GLN A 63 1.22 4.41 7.95
CA GLN A 63 0.11 3.73 7.29
C GLN A 63 -1.21 3.95 8.04
N GLN A 64 -1.18 3.99 9.38
CA GLN A 64 -2.39 4.18 10.19
C GLN A 64 -2.91 5.62 10.21
N ALA A 65 -2.17 6.58 9.66
CA ALA A 65 -2.72 7.90 9.31
C ALA A 65 -3.96 7.78 8.41
N TYR A 66 -4.05 6.73 7.57
CA TYR A 66 -5.25 6.40 6.79
C TYR A 66 -6.48 6.14 7.70
N GLY A 67 -6.33 5.29 8.71
CA GLY A 67 -7.41 4.97 9.65
C GLY A 67 -7.86 6.18 10.46
N VAL A 68 -6.91 7.02 10.91
CA VAL A 68 -7.22 8.29 11.59
C VAL A 68 -7.98 9.23 10.65
N GLY A 69 -7.55 9.35 9.40
CA GLY A 69 -8.24 10.14 8.37
C GLY A 69 -9.66 9.65 8.12
N TYR A 70 -9.86 8.33 8.05
CA TYR A 70 -11.19 7.72 7.92
C TYR A 70 -12.10 8.10 9.09
N LEU A 71 -11.62 7.97 10.33
CA LEU A 71 -12.39 8.33 11.52
C LEU A 71 -12.75 9.82 11.53
N LEU A 72 -11.80 10.68 11.19
CA LEU A 72 -12.02 12.11 11.09
C LEU A 72 -13.06 12.45 10.01
N ALA A 73 -12.97 11.80 8.84
CA ALA A 73 -13.95 11.92 7.77
C ALA A 73 -15.34 11.46 8.20
N ALA A 74 -15.45 10.38 8.98
CA ALA A 74 -16.72 9.91 9.53
C ALA A 74 -17.34 10.92 10.51
N VAL A 75 -16.54 11.59 11.35
CA VAL A 75 -17.00 12.68 12.23
C VAL A 75 -17.52 13.85 11.40
N PHE A 76 -16.77 14.31 10.40
CA PHE A 76 -17.20 15.41 9.54
C PHE A 76 -18.41 15.06 8.68
N TYR A 77 -18.52 13.83 8.18
CA TYR A 77 -19.72 13.32 7.51
C TYR A 77 -20.95 13.47 8.40
N ARG A 78 -20.86 13.03 9.65
CA ARG A 78 -21.97 13.14 10.61
C ARG A 78 -22.26 14.58 11.01
N ALA A 79 -21.27 15.46 11.05
CA ALA A 79 -21.43 16.86 11.42
C ALA A 79 -22.02 17.73 10.30
N LEU A 80 -21.56 17.55 9.05
CA LEU A 80 -21.86 18.44 7.93
C LEU A 80 -23.05 17.98 7.08
N VAL A 81 -23.21 16.68 6.83
CA VAL A 81 -24.26 16.18 5.93
C VAL A 81 -25.68 16.45 6.45
N PRO A 82 -25.97 16.26 7.75
CA PRO A 82 -27.31 16.52 8.28
C PRO A 82 -27.62 18.02 8.51
N THR A 83 -26.60 18.87 8.59
CA THR A 83 -26.75 20.29 8.98
C THR A 83 -26.69 21.25 7.80
N THR A 84 -26.12 20.83 6.67
CA THR A 84 -25.95 21.70 5.49
C THR A 84 -26.99 21.41 4.41
N THR A 85 -27.54 22.47 3.80
CA THR A 85 -28.49 22.38 2.67
C THR A 85 -27.88 21.74 1.42
N HIS A 86 -26.56 21.71 1.33
CA HIS A 86 -25.79 21.18 0.19
C HIS A 86 -25.41 19.70 0.35
N GLY A 87 -25.87 19.03 1.41
CA GLY A 87 -25.75 17.59 1.60
C GLY A 87 -24.31 17.08 1.55
N TRP A 88 -24.01 16.14 0.66
CA TRP A 88 -22.67 15.54 0.53
C TRP A 88 -21.63 16.45 -0.13
N ARG A 89 -22.04 17.50 -0.86
CA ARG A 89 -21.11 18.40 -1.57
C ARG A 89 -20.25 19.22 -0.60
N SER A 90 -20.80 19.55 0.57
CA SER A 90 -20.09 20.29 1.62
C SER A 90 -18.84 19.56 2.11
N LEU A 91 -18.82 18.23 2.07
CA LEU A 91 -17.64 17.43 2.41
C LEU A 91 -16.48 17.65 1.45
N PHE A 92 -16.75 17.84 0.16
CA PHE A 92 -15.70 18.10 -0.83
C PHE A 92 -15.13 19.51 -0.72
N TRP A 93 -15.96 20.50 -0.40
CA TRP A 93 -15.47 21.85 -0.13
C TRP A 93 -14.65 21.94 1.15
N PHE A 94 -15.07 21.22 2.20
CA PHE A 94 -14.29 21.13 3.43
C PHE A 94 -13.00 20.34 3.24
N GLY A 95 -13.05 19.24 2.47
CA GLY A 95 -11.88 18.41 2.14
C GLY A 95 -10.75 19.18 1.46
N ALA A 96 -11.08 20.21 0.68
CA ALA A 96 -10.09 21.08 0.04
C ALA A 96 -9.29 21.93 1.04
N GLY A 97 -9.72 22.04 2.30
CA GLY A 97 -9.05 22.80 3.36
C GLY A 97 -7.77 22.14 3.90
N PRO A 98 -7.81 20.90 4.44
CA PRO A 98 -6.64 20.23 5.01
C PRO A 98 -5.38 20.20 4.11
N PRO A 99 -5.45 19.98 2.78
CA PRO A 99 -4.27 20.07 1.91
C PRO A 99 -3.57 21.42 1.96
N ILE A 100 -4.29 22.53 2.16
CA ILE A 100 -3.70 23.88 2.29
C ILE A 100 -2.83 23.94 3.54
N LEU A 101 -3.32 23.43 4.68
CA LEU A 101 -2.57 23.39 5.93
C LEU A 101 -1.30 22.53 5.79
N ILE A 102 -1.40 21.41 5.08
CA ILE A 102 -0.25 20.53 4.82
C ILE A 102 0.77 21.25 3.93
N ILE A 103 0.34 22.00 2.91
CA ILE A 103 1.26 22.80 2.08
C ILE A 103 1.98 23.84 2.93
N LEU A 104 1.26 24.62 3.74
CA LEU A 104 1.86 25.64 4.61
C LEU A 104 2.86 25.03 5.59
N TRP A 105 2.52 23.88 6.18
CA TRP A 105 3.42 23.17 7.07
C TRP A 105 4.65 22.63 6.33
N ARG A 106 4.48 22.06 5.14
CA ARG A 106 5.58 21.53 4.31
C ARG A 106 6.53 22.64 3.86
N LEU A 107 6.02 23.84 3.56
CA LEU A 107 6.85 25.00 3.21
C LEU A 107 7.70 25.50 4.39
N SER A 108 7.31 25.16 5.62
CA SER A 108 8.01 25.56 6.85
C SER A 108 9.03 24.52 7.32
N LEU A 109 9.11 23.35 6.67
CA LEU A 109 10.00 22.26 7.05
C LEU A 109 11.23 22.20 6.12
N PRO A 110 12.43 21.89 6.67
CA PRO A 110 13.60 21.62 5.86
C PRO A 110 13.42 20.34 5.04
N GLU A 111 14.06 20.27 3.87
CA GLU A 111 14.13 19.05 3.07
C GLU A 111 14.96 17.96 3.80
N THR A 112 14.68 16.69 3.52
CA THR A 112 15.36 15.55 4.14
C THR A 112 16.84 15.49 3.78
N ASN A 113 17.66 14.95 4.69
CA ASN A 113 19.12 14.85 4.48
C ASN A 113 19.42 13.96 3.27
N HIS A 114 18.69 12.85 3.12
CA HIS A 114 18.83 11.97 1.96
C HIS A 114 18.45 12.65 0.63
N PHE A 115 17.45 13.55 0.63
CA PHE A 115 17.11 14.34 -0.53
C PHE A 115 18.18 15.38 -0.85
N LEU A 116 18.75 16.04 0.16
CA LEU A 116 19.86 16.99 -0.01
C LEU A 116 21.11 16.30 -0.58
N VAL A 117 21.43 15.10 -0.09
CA VAL A 117 22.54 14.28 -0.63
C VAL A 117 22.25 13.91 -2.08
N SER A 118 21.08 13.34 -2.38
CA SER A 118 20.69 12.98 -3.75
C SER A 118 20.66 14.19 -4.70
N LYS A 119 20.25 15.36 -4.21
CA LYS A 119 20.26 16.61 -4.95
C LYS A 119 21.69 17.10 -5.21
N SER A 120 22.56 17.04 -4.20
CA SER A 120 23.96 17.40 -4.34
C SER A 120 24.72 16.46 -5.28
N GLU A 121 24.40 15.17 -5.30
CA GLU A 121 24.95 14.21 -6.26
C GLU A 121 24.49 14.52 -7.69
N ARG A 122 23.22 14.92 -7.88
CA ARG A 122 22.71 15.36 -9.19
C ARG A 122 23.37 16.64 -9.64
N GLU A 123 23.46 17.64 -8.78
CA GLU A 123 24.12 18.92 -9.07
C GLU A 123 25.61 18.74 -9.34
N ALA A 124 26.29 17.81 -8.66
CA ALA A 124 27.69 17.46 -8.91
C ALA A 124 27.88 16.74 -10.26
N ARG A 125 26.96 15.84 -10.64
CA ARG A 125 26.96 15.20 -11.97
C ARG A 125 26.69 16.21 -13.07
N GLU A 126 25.71 17.10 -12.90
CA GLU A 126 25.41 18.19 -13.83
C GLU A 126 26.57 19.17 -13.97
N ALA A 127 27.34 19.41 -12.90
CA ALA A 127 28.56 20.21 -12.93
C ALA A 127 29.76 19.49 -13.58
N GLN A 128 29.78 18.15 -13.60
CA GLN A 128 30.79 17.37 -14.32
C GLN A 128 30.45 17.19 -15.81
N GLU A 129 29.17 17.15 -16.17
CA GLU A 129 28.65 16.92 -17.54
C GLU A 129 28.56 18.19 -18.41
N HIS A 130 29.38 19.22 -18.17
CA HIS A 130 29.35 20.49 -18.92
C HIS A 130 29.68 20.38 -20.44
N HIS A 131 29.77 19.19 -21.04
CA HIS A 131 30.10 18.99 -22.46
C HIS A 131 29.17 18.12 -23.31
N GLU A 132 28.09 17.53 -22.79
CA GLU A 132 27.13 16.81 -23.65
C GLU A 132 25.69 17.33 -23.48
N GLU A 133 24.94 17.31 -24.58
CA GLU A 133 23.68 18.01 -24.81
C GLU A 133 22.73 18.00 -23.61
N LYS A 134 22.12 19.16 -23.30
CA LYS A 134 21.01 19.33 -22.35
C LYS A 134 19.80 18.48 -22.76
N GLY A 135 19.86 17.18 -22.52
CA GLY A 135 18.71 16.30 -22.56
C GLY A 135 17.70 16.77 -21.53
N SER A 136 16.41 16.74 -21.88
CA SER A 136 15.35 17.06 -20.90
C SER A 136 15.52 16.14 -19.67
N PRO A 137 15.58 16.67 -18.44
CA PRO A 137 15.77 15.85 -17.22
C PRO A 137 14.67 14.78 -17.08
N LEU A 138 13.50 15.03 -17.66
CA LEU A 138 12.42 14.04 -17.77
C LEU A 138 12.79 12.85 -18.66
N LYS A 139 13.47 13.07 -19.80
CA LYS A 139 13.90 11.99 -20.71
C LYS A 139 15.00 11.14 -20.08
N ALA A 140 15.95 11.76 -19.38
CA ALA A 140 17.00 11.05 -18.64
C ALA A 140 16.38 10.17 -17.53
N PHE A 141 15.46 10.73 -16.74
CA PHE A 141 14.70 9.96 -15.76
C PHE A 141 13.89 8.83 -16.39
N LEU A 142 13.19 9.07 -17.51
CA LEU A 142 12.43 8.04 -18.22
C LEU A 142 13.32 6.93 -18.76
N LYS A 143 14.53 7.24 -19.23
CA LYS A 143 15.51 6.24 -19.70
C LYS A 143 15.98 5.36 -18.55
N LEU A 144 16.35 5.96 -17.41
CA LEU A 144 16.73 5.24 -16.19
C LEU A 144 15.57 4.43 -15.59
N ALA A 145 14.37 5.00 -15.58
CA ALA A 145 13.16 4.32 -15.15
C ALA A 145 12.88 3.10 -16.03
N ASN A 146 13.00 3.24 -17.34
CA ASN A 146 12.78 2.15 -18.28
C ASN A 146 13.85 1.06 -18.19
N SER A 147 15.12 1.40 -18.02
CA SER A 147 16.20 0.40 -17.86
C SER A 147 16.00 -0.42 -16.60
N ALA A 148 15.86 0.24 -15.44
CA ALA A 148 15.70 -0.45 -14.17
C ALA A 148 14.36 -1.21 -14.06
N MET A 149 13.29 -0.72 -14.72
CA MET A 149 12.03 -1.45 -14.81
C MET A 149 12.15 -2.69 -15.67
N ARG A 150 12.91 -2.65 -16.77
CA ARG A 150 13.13 -3.83 -17.62
C ARG A 150 13.98 -4.88 -16.94
N GLU A 151 14.95 -4.46 -16.14
CA GLU A 151 15.81 -5.35 -15.38
C GLU A 151 15.05 -6.03 -14.23
N ASN A 152 14.16 -5.29 -13.55
CA ASN A 152 13.41 -5.77 -12.39
C ASN A 152 11.92 -6.00 -12.66
N TRP A 153 11.53 -6.25 -13.92
CA TRP A 153 10.11 -6.27 -14.30
C TRP A 153 9.32 -7.37 -13.58
N MET A 154 9.94 -8.53 -13.32
CA MET A 154 9.31 -9.63 -12.58
C MET A 154 9.05 -9.25 -11.12
N LEU A 155 10.02 -8.58 -10.48
CA LEU A 155 9.87 -8.06 -9.12
C LEU A 155 8.79 -6.98 -9.06
N PHE A 156 8.75 -6.10 -10.05
CA PHE A 156 7.70 -5.09 -10.15
C PHE A 156 6.31 -5.70 -10.29
N VAL A 157 6.15 -6.70 -11.17
CA VAL A 157 4.88 -7.45 -11.31
C VAL A 157 4.53 -8.13 -9.99
N TYR A 158 5.48 -8.77 -9.33
CA TYR A 158 5.27 -9.37 -8.00
C TYR A 158 4.77 -8.34 -6.99
N MET A 159 5.39 -7.15 -6.91
CA MET A 159 4.96 -6.08 -6.00
C MET A 159 3.53 -5.60 -6.32
N VAL A 160 3.19 -5.44 -7.61
CA VAL A 160 1.82 -5.05 -8.03
C VAL A 160 0.79 -6.10 -7.62
N VAL A 161 1.09 -7.37 -7.88
CA VAL A 161 0.22 -8.53 -7.59
C VAL A 161 0.05 -8.68 -6.07
N LEU A 162 1.13 -8.53 -5.30
CA LEU A 162 1.09 -8.53 -3.85
C LEU A 162 0.24 -7.37 -3.31
N MET A 163 0.43 -6.15 -3.84
CA MET A 163 -0.35 -4.98 -3.46
C MET A 163 -1.82 -5.10 -3.85
N ALA A 164 -2.14 -5.79 -4.94
CA ALA A 164 -3.52 -6.11 -5.29
C ALA A 164 -4.19 -6.93 -4.16
N GLY A 165 -3.50 -7.95 -3.64
CA GLY A 165 -4.01 -8.73 -2.50
C GLY A 165 -4.25 -7.90 -1.25
N PHE A 166 -3.25 -7.11 -0.83
CA PHE A 166 -3.38 -6.27 0.36
C PHE A 166 -4.47 -5.20 0.25
N ASN A 167 -4.65 -4.60 -0.94
CA ASN A 167 -5.77 -3.70 -1.17
C ASN A 167 -7.11 -4.46 -1.20
N SER A 168 -7.16 -5.64 -1.81
CA SER A 168 -8.39 -6.43 -1.89
C SER A 168 -8.91 -6.85 -0.53
N ILE A 169 -8.04 -7.21 0.44
CA ILE A 169 -8.50 -7.58 1.78
C ILE A 169 -9.07 -6.37 2.52
N SER A 170 -8.49 -5.17 2.37
CA SER A 170 -9.02 -3.96 2.98
C SER A 170 -10.38 -3.58 2.42
N HIS A 171 -10.48 -3.46 1.09
CA HIS A 171 -11.73 -3.05 0.44
C HIS A 171 -12.82 -4.12 0.60
N GLY A 172 -12.46 -5.40 0.49
CA GLY A 172 -13.39 -6.52 0.68
C GLY A 172 -13.92 -6.62 2.10
N THR A 173 -13.11 -6.33 3.12
CA THR A 173 -13.62 -6.37 4.51
C THR A 173 -14.31 -5.08 4.94
N GLN A 174 -14.05 -3.92 4.31
CA GLN A 174 -14.54 -2.63 4.81
C GLN A 174 -15.72 -2.04 4.03
N ASP A 175 -15.74 -2.14 2.70
CA ASP A 175 -16.62 -1.30 1.86
C ASP A 175 -18.10 -1.67 1.99
N LEU A 176 -18.41 -2.96 1.85
CA LEU A 176 -19.77 -3.46 1.95
C LEU A 176 -20.17 -3.81 3.38
N TYR A 177 -19.26 -3.71 4.34
CA TYR A 177 -19.54 -4.08 5.71
C TYR A 177 -20.66 -3.24 6.36
N PRO A 178 -20.71 -1.91 6.23
CA PRO A 178 -21.87 -1.13 6.69
C PRO A 178 -23.18 -1.54 6.02
N THR A 179 -23.13 -1.93 4.74
CA THR A 179 -24.29 -2.44 4.00
C THR A 179 -24.72 -3.80 4.54
N PHE A 180 -23.79 -4.70 4.85
CA PHE A 180 -24.06 -5.96 5.54
C PHE A 180 -24.73 -5.73 6.92
N LEU A 181 -24.19 -4.83 7.75
CA LEU A 181 -24.77 -4.53 9.08
C LEU A 181 -26.20 -3.98 8.98
N LYS A 182 -26.44 -3.03 8.08
CA LYS A 182 -27.77 -2.41 7.92
C LYS A 182 -28.74 -3.30 7.16
N SER A 183 -28.34 -3.78 5.98
CA SER A 183 -29.19 -4.51 5.06
C SER A 183 -29.36 -5.96 5.43
N GLN A 184 -28.40 -6.64 6.07
CA GLN A 184 -28.57 -8.05 6.46
C GLN A 184 -28.90 -8.21 7.95
N LEU A 185 -28.22 -7.49 8.84
CA LEU A 185 -28.45 -7.61 10.29
C LEU A 185 -29.55 -6.68 10.82
N GLY A 186 -30.00 -5.70 10.03
CA GLY A 186 -31.04 -4.76 10.45
C GLY A 186 -30.55 -3.77 11.51
N PHE A 187 -29.24 -3.55 11.62
CA PHE A 187 -28.69 -2.61 12.59
C PHE A 187 -29.11 -1.18 12.27
N THR A 188 -29.33 -0.39 13.33
CA THR A 188 -29.56 1.05 13.18
C THR A 188 -28.33 1.73 12.55
N PRO A 189 -28.49 2.89 11.88
CA PRO A 189 -27.35 3.63 11.34
C PRO A 189 -26.27 3.92 12.38
N THR A 190 -26.67 4.23 13.61
CA THR A 190 -25.75 4.50 14.72
C THR A 190 -24.98 3.25 15.13
N GLN A 191 -25.64 2.09 15.27
CA GLN A 191 -24.96 0.82 15.58
C GLN A 191 -23.95 0.44 14.50
N ALA A 192 -24.32 0.56 13.22
CA ALA A 192 -23.39 0.29 12.12
C ALA A 192 -22.15 1.21 12.18
N THR A 193 -22.35 2.50 12.43
CA THR A 193 -21.23 3.44 12.61
C THR A 193 -20.34 3.06 13.79
N VAL A 194 -20.92 2.64 14.93
CA VAL A 194 -20.13 2.21 16.10
C VAL A 194 -19.25 1.01 15.76
N VAL A 195 -19.79 -0.02 15.09
CA VAL A 195 -19.01 -1.19 14.68
C VAL A 195 -17.87 -0.79 13.72
N THR A 196 -18.15 0.06 12.73
CA THR A 196 -17.11 0.55 11.80
C THR A 196 -16.02 1.36 12.50
N VAL A 197 -16.38 2.24 13.44
CA VAL A 197 -15.41 3.03 14.22
C VAL A 197 -14.54 2.11 15.08
N VAL A 198 -15.14 1.14 15.76
CA VAL A 198 -14.38 0.16 16.55
C VAL A 198 -13.46 -0.67 15.65
N GLY A 199 -13.92 -1.08 14.47
CA GLY A 199 -13.08 -1.74 13.47
C GLY A 199 -11.86 -0.88 13.09
N GLN A 200 -12.04 0.41 12.81
CA GLN A 200 -10.92 1.28 12.47
C GLN A 200 -9.94 1.51 13.62
N LEU A 201 -10.43 1.55 14.88
CA LEU A 201 -9.55 1.53 16.05
C LEU A 201 -8.75 0.22 16.16
N GLY A 202 -9.38 -0.90 15.79
CA GLY A 202 -8.71 -2.18 15.59
C GLY A 202 -7.59 -2.08 14.57
N ALA A 203 -7.88 -1.56 13.36
CA ALA A 203 -6.87 -1.39 12.31
C ALA A 203 -5.68 -0.50 12.74
N ILE A 204 -5.95 0.62 13.40
CA ILE A 204 -4.92 1.53 13.91
C ILE A 204 -4.02 0.83 14.92
N SER A 205 -4.61 0.21 15.95
CA SER A 205 -3.85 -0.49 16.99
C SER A 205 -3.10 -1.70 16.44
N GLY A 206 -3.71 -2.42 15.50
CA GLY A 206 -3.10 -3.55 14.79
C GLY A 206 -1.88 -3.16 13.98
N GLY A 207 -2.00 -2.14 13.13
CA GLY A 207 -0.89 -1.67 12.30
C GLY A 207 0.30 -1.15 13.10
N MET A 208 0.05 -0.47 14.22
CA MET A 208 1.10 -0.05 15.14
C MET A 208 1.77 -1.25 15.82
N THR A 209 0.97 -2.19 16.34
CA THR A 209 1.48 -3.34 17.10
C THR A 209 2.25 -4.32 16.21
N VAL A 210 1.67 -4.73 15.08
CA VAL A 210 2.30 -5.66 14.14
C VAL A 210 3.46 -4.97 13.41
N GLY A 211 3.33 -3.67 13.07
CA GLY A 211 4.42 -2.86 12.54
C GLY A 211 5.64 -2.83 13.47
N TRP A 212 5.42 -2.62 14.77
CA TRP A 212 6.48 -2.71 15.78
C TRP A 212 7.05 -4.13 15.92
N LEU A 213 6.19 -5.13 16.07
CA LEU A 213 6.60 -6.53 16.26
C LEU A 213 7.46 -7.02 15.09
N SER A 214 7.14 -6.56 13.88
CA SER A 214 7.86 -6.93 12.66
C SER A 214 9.32 -6.46 12.61
N THR A 215 9.73 -5.55 13.49
CA THR A 215 11.15 -5.18 13.65
C THR A 215 11.95 -6.30 14.32
N PHE A 216 11.33 -7.12 15.18
CA PHE A 216 12.02 -8.21 15.89
C PHE A 216 11.80 -9.57 15.25
N THR A 217 10.59 -9.84 14.78
CA THR A 217 10.22 -11.15 14.20
C THR A 217 10.53 -11.25 12.71
N GLY A 218 10.89 -10.13 12.07
CA GLY A 218 11.01 -9.99 10.62
C GLY A 218 9.68 -9.59 9.96
N ARG A 219 9.77 -8.76 8.92
CA ARG A 219 8.61 -8.19 8.20
C ARG A 219 7.67 -9.27 7.67
N ARG A 220 8.26 -10.28 7.03
CA ARG A 220 7.52 -11.37 6.39
C ARG A 220 6.79 -12.27 7.39
N LEU A 221 7.47 -12.71 8.46
CA LEU A 221 6.86 -13.57 9.49
C LEU A 221 5.68 -12.86 10.15
N ALA A 222 5.83 -11.58 10.49
CA ALA A 222 4.75 -10.78 11.05
C ALA A 222 3.52 -10.72 10.11
N MET A 223 3.74 -10.50 8.80
CA MET A 223 2.66 -10.51 7.81
C MET A 223 2.01 -11.90 7.68
N MET A 224 2.78 -12.99 7.63
CA MET A 224 2.23 -14.35 7.53
C MET A 224 1.38 -14.72 8.75
N VAL A 225 1.87 -14.42 9.97
CA VAL A 225 1.12 -14.66 11.21
C VAL A 225 -0.19 -13.87 11.20
N ALA A 226 -0.15 -12.60 10.80
CA ALA A 226 -1.35 -11.79 10.71
C ALA A 226 -2.32 -12.30 9.62
N CYS A 227 -1.83 -12.88 8.52
CA CYS A 227 -2.69 -13.53 7.52
C CYS A 227 -3.39 -14.79 8.06
N VAL A 228 -2.67 -15.63 8.82
CA VAL A 228 -3.26 -16.84 9.42
C VAL A 228 -4.30 -16.49 10.48
N LEU A 229 -3.98 -15.54 11.36
CA LEU A 229 -4.88 -15.10 12.42
C LEU A 229 -6.08 -14.32 11.87
N GLY A 230 -5.89 -13.43 10.90
CA GLY A 230 -6.96 -12.75 10.18
C GLY A 230 -7.87 -13.74 9.46
N GLY A 231 -7.29 -14.67 8.69
CA GLY A 231 -8.06 -15.74 8.03
C GLY A 231 -8.89 -16.58 8.99
N ALA A 232 -8.38 -16.86 10.20
CA ALA A 232 -9.11 -17.60 11.24
C ALA A 232 -10.26 -16.80 11.89
N LEU A 233 -10.23 -15.47 11.79
CA LEU A 233 -11.23 -14.56 12.36
C LEU A 233 -12.34 -14.17 11.36
N VAL A 234 -12.21 -14.55 10.09
CA VAL A 234 -13.26 -14.37 9.08
C VAL A 234 -14.60 -15.02 9.49
N PRO A 235 -14.66 -16.28 10.01
CA PRO A 235 -15.93 -16.87 10.44
C PRO A 235 -16.64 -16.07 11.54
N PRO A 236 -16.02 -15.70 12.69
CA PRO A 236 -16.71 -14.88 13.68
C PRO A 236 -17.07 -13.48 13.14
N TYR A 237 -16.26 -12.90 12.26
CA TYR A 237 -16.53 -11.60 11.64
C TYR A 237 -17.84 -11.57 10.82
N VAL A 238 -18.18 -12.69 10.20
CA VAL A 238 -19.32 -12.83 9.29
C VAL A 238 -20.52 -13.52 9.92
N LEU A 239 -20.31 -14.45 10.85
CA LEU A 239 -21.38 -15.31 11.39
C LEU A 239 -22.00 -14.76 12.67
N LEU A 240 -21.29 -13.94 13.44
CA LEU A 240 -21.83 -13.39 14.68
C LEU A 240 -22.98 -12.40 14.40
N ARG A 241 -24.01 -12.44 15.25
CA ARG A 241 -25.23 -11.63 15.13
C ARG A 241 -25.51 -10.78 16.37
N ASN A 242 -24.73 -11.01 17.44
CA ASN A 242 -24.88 -10.39 18.75
C ASN A 242 -23.84 -9.26 18.93
N ASN A 243 -23.82 -8.64 20.12
CA ASN A 243 -22.83 -7.59 20.45
C ASN A 243 -21.36 -8.06 20.32
N ASP A 244 -21.11 -9.37 20.40
CA ASP A 244 -19.79 -9.98 20.16
C ASP A 244 -19.24 -9.71 18.75
N LEU A 245 -20.10 -9.35 17.79
CA LEU A 245 -19.71 -8.91 16.46
C LEU A 245 -18.78 -7.69 16.51
N ILE A 246 -18.94 -6.82 17.51
CA ILE A 246 -18.07 -5.64 17.70
C ILE A 246 -16.63 -6.08 17.98
N ALA A 247 -16.46 -7.10 18.84
CA ALA A 247 -15.14 -7.65 19.14
C ALA A 247 -14.55 -8.35 17.92
N ALA A 248 -15.34 -9.13 17.18
CA ALA A 248 -14.89 -9.75 15.94
C ALA A 248 -14.48 -8.71 14.89
N ALA A 249 -15.23 -7.62 14.76
CA ALA A 249 -14.88 -6.51 13.86
C ALA A 249 -13.59 -5.79 14.29
N PHE A 250 -13.37 -5.62 15.60
CA PHE A 250 -12.11 -5.10 16.11
C PHE A 250 -10.93 -5.99 15.75
N PHE A 251 -11.01 -7.30 16.06
CA PHE A 251 -9.89 -8.22 15.84
C PHE A 251 -9.63 -8.51 14.37
N GLU A 252 -10.67 -8.66 13.54
CA GLU A 252 -10.48 -8.82 12.09
C GLU A 252 -9.73 -7.61 11.53
N GLN A 253 -10.21 -6.40 11.85
CA GLN A 253 -9.56 -5.17 11.38
C GLN A 253 -8.19 -4.94 12.02
N PHE A 254 -7.95 -5.43 13.24
CA PHE A 254 -6.63 -5.45 13.85
C PHE A 254 -5.62 -6.23 13.00
N PHE A 255 -5.99 -7.40 12.47
CA PHE A 255 -5.08 -8.15 11.59
C PHE A 255 -4.99 -7.57 10.19
N VAL A 256 -6.10 -7.07 9.62
CA VAL A 256 -6.08 -6.34 8.34
C VAL A 256 -5.12 -5.14 8.45
N GLY A 257 -5.34 -4.24 9.41
CA GLY A 257 -4.46 -3.09 9.66
C GLY A 257 -3.05 -3.49 10.10
N GLY A 258 -2.92 -4.62 10.81
CA GLY A 258 -1.66 -5.21 11.24
C GLY A 258 -0.75 -5.57 10.08
N VAL A 259 -1.29 -6.23 9.06
CA VAL A 259 -0.57 -6.54 7.82
C VAL A 259 -0.11 -5.28 7.10
N TRP A 260 -0.89 -4.21 7.17
CA TRP A 260 -0.54 -2.92 6.58
C TRP A 260 0.63 -2.20 7.27
N GLY A 261 0.92 -2.50 8.53
CA GLY A 261 2.00 -1.84 9.28
C GLY A 261 3.40 -2.05 8.67
N PRO A 262 3.82 -3.30 8.40
CA PRO A 262 5.13 -3.60 7.79
C PRO A 262 5.27 -3.22 6.30
N ILE A 263 4.16 -3.04 5.56
CA ILE A 263 4.17 -2.90 4.08
C ILE A 263 5.03 -1.73 3.57
N PRO A 264 4.93 -0.50 4.11
CA PRO A 264 5.72 0.62 3.57
C PRO A 264 7.23 0.34 3.60
N VAL A 265 7.73 -0.20 4.71
CA VAL A 265 9.15 -0.62 4.84
C VAL A 265 9.45 -1.80 3.93
N TYR A 266 8.58 -2.80 3.90
CA TYR A 266 8.78 -4.00 3.07
C TYR A 266 8.90 -3.65 1.58
N LEU A 267 8.05 -2.77 1.05
CA LEU A 267 8.15 -2.33 -0.34
C LEU A 267 9.38 -1.46 -0.60
N VAL A 268 9.80 -0.64 0.37
CA VAL A 268 11.04 0.14 0.29
C VAL A 268 12.27 -0.77 0.22
N GLU A 269 12.28 -1.86 0.99
CA GLU A 269 13.34 -2.87 1.01
C GLU A 269 13.39 -3.68 -0.30
N LEU A 270 12.23 -3.98 -0.90
CA LEU A 270 12.17 -4.65 -2.21
C LEU A 270 12.58 -3.74 -3.37
N SER A 271 12.36 -2.43 -3.27
CA SER A 271 12.55 -1.54 -4.42
C SER A 271 14.03 -1.19 -4.66
N PRO A 272 14.47 -1.15 -5.93
CA PRO A 272 15.83 -0.71 -6.29
C PRO A 272 16.14 0.70 -5.77
N ALA A 273 17.34 0.92 -5.24
CA ALA A 273 17.71 2.15 -4.53
C ALA A 273 17.46 3.43 -5.35
N VAL A 274 17.78 3.41 -6.66
CA VAL A 274 17.71 4.58 -7.55
C VAL A 274 16.27 5.00 -7.88
N LEU A 275 15.31 4.06 -7.82
CA LEU A 275 13.90 4.30 -8.20
C LEU A 275 12.91 3.91 -7.10
N ARG A 276 13.39 3.73 -5.87
CA ARG A 276 12.61 3.22 -4.74
C ARG A 276 11.27 3.92 -4.57
N THR A 277 11.30 5.25 -4.54
CA THR A 277 10.12 6.11 -4.39
C THR A 277 9.12 5.96 -5.54
N PHE A 278 9.62 5.78 -6.76
CA PHE A 278 8.80 5.60 -7.96
C PHE A 278 8.17 4.21 -8.01
N VAL A 279 8.97 3.16 -7.81
CA VAL A 279 8.53 1.76 -7.82
C VAL A 279 7.51 1.50 -6.71
N TYR A 280 7.78 2.01 -5.50
CA TYR A 280 6.83 1.94 -4.38
C TYR A 280 5.49 2.61 -4.71
N GLY A 281 5.51 3.87 -5.16
CA GLY A 281 4.28 4.61 -5.46
C GLY A 281 3.48 3.98 -6.61
N LEU A 282 4.17 3.55 -7.67
CA LEU A 282 3.54 2.97 -8.85
C LEU A 282 2.96 1.58 -8.56
N SER A 283 3.69 0.71 -7.86
CA SER A 283 3.21 -0.63 -7.51
C SER A 283 1.99 -0.59 -6.59
N TYR A 284 1.99 0.30 -5.60
CA TYR A 284 0.82 0.51 -4.73
C TYR A 284 -0.42 0.90 -5.53
N GLN A 285 -0.30 1.87 -6.44
CA GLN A 285 -1.46 2.39 -7.17
C GLN A 285 -1.96 1.43 -8.25
N LEU A 286 -1.06 0.71 -8.91
CA LEU A 286 -1.46 -0.36 -9.83
C LEU A 286 -2.13 -1.52 -9.07
N GLY A 287 -1.64 -1.86 -7.88
CA GLY A 287 -2.31 -2.81 -6.99
C GLY A 287 -3.71 -2.34 -6.57
N ASN A 288 -3.85 -1.06 -6.20
CA ASN A 288 -5.15 -0.47 -5.88
C ASN A 288 -6.09 -0.45 -7.09
N LEU A 289 -5.58 -0.18 -8.30
CA LEU A 289 -6.34 -0.28 -9.55
C LEU A 289 -6.82 -1.72 -9.79
N ALA A 290 -5.96 -2.71 -9.64
CA ALA A 290 -6.32 -4.13 -9.77
C ALA A 290 -7.38 -4.54 -8.74
N SER A 291 -7.31 -4.00 -7.52
CA SER A 291 -8.28 -4.23 -6.45
C SER A 291 -9.57 -3.42 -6.59
N SER A 292 -9.67 -2.44 -7.50
CA SER A 292 -10.85 -1.55 -7.58
C SER A 292 -12.18 -2.26 -7.86
N ALA A 293 -12.13 -3.45 -8.46
CA ALA A 293 -13.31 -4.26 -8.73
C ALA A 293 -13.81 -5.07 -7.52
N SER A 294 -13.09 -5.11 -6.40
CA SER A 294 -13.37 -5.99 -5.24
C SER A 294 -14.82 -5.86 -4.76
N SER A 295 -15.26 -4.64 -4.45
CA SER A 295 -16.60 -4.36 -3.92
C SER A 295 -17.70 -4.60 -4.97
N THR A 296 -17.39 -4.47 -6.27
CA THR A 296 -18.31 -4.83 -7.35
C THR A 296 -18.44 -6.35 -7.48
N ILE A 297 -17.33 -7.08 -7.42
CA ILE A 297 -17.32 -8.55 -7.43
C ILE A 297 -18.16 -9.08 -6.27
N GLU A 298 -17.97 -8.55 -5.06
CA GLU A 298 -18.75 -8.93 -3.89
C GLU A 298 -20.24 -8.62 -4.05
N ALA A 299 -20.58 -7.43 -4.56
CA ALA A 299 -21.98 -7.07 -4.79
C ALA A 299 -22.64 -8.00 -5.82
N THR A 300 -21.99 -8.27 -6.95
CA THR A 300 -22.51 -9.14 -8.02
C THR A 300 -22.61 -10.60 -7.58
N ILE A 301 -21.64 -11.11 -6.81
CA ILE A 301 -21.74 -12.47 -6.24
C ILE A 301 -22.84 -12.51 -5.17
N GLY A 302 -23.02 -11.43 -4.41
CA GLY A 302 -24.11 -11.26 -3.44
C GLY A 302 -25.48 -11.51 -4.05
N GLU A 303 -25.71 -11.04 -5.27
CA GLU A 303 -26.98 -11.25 -5.99
C GLU A 303 -27.37 -12.72 -6.17
N ARG A 304 -26.40 -13.65 -6.13
CA ARG A 304 -26.63 -15.11 -6.24
C ARG A 304 -27.19 -15.73 -4.96
N PHE A 305 -27.16 -15.02 -3.84
CA PHE A 305 -27.64 -15.51 -2.53
C PHE A 305 -28.78 -14.63 -2.00
N PRO A 306 -29.99 -14.68 -2.60
CA PRO A 306 -31.12 -13.87 -2.15
C PRO A 306 -31.64 -14.33 -0.78
N LEU A 307 -31.91 -13.35 0.08
CA LEU A 307 -32.60 -13.52 1.35
C LEU A 307 -34.09 -13.18 1.19
N ALA A 308 -34.92 -13.68 2.13
CA ALA A 308 -36.34 -13.34 2.14
C ALA A 308 -36.54 -11.80 2.21
N PRO A 309 -37.39 -11.22 1.35
CA PRO A 309 -37.61 -9.79 1.32
C PRO A 309 -38.21 -9.30 2.65
N THR A 310 -37.79 -8.12 3.11
CA THR A 310 -38.42 -7.46 4.27
C THR A 310 -39.87 -7.10 3.92
N LYS A 311 -40.73 -6.89 4.93
CA LYS A 311 -42.12 -6.40 4.77
C LYS A 311 -42.29 -5.17 3.86
N ALA A 312 -41.20 -4.44 3.56
CA ALA A 312 -41.14 -3.30 2.66
C ALA A 312 -40.77 -3.63 1.19
N GLY A 313 -40.66 -4.90 0.80
CA GLY A 313 -40.39 -5.32 -0.59
C GLY A 313 -38.94 -5.11 -1.09
N VAL A 314 -38.00 -4.77 -0.21
CA VAL A 314 -36.60 -4.55 -0.56
C VAL A 314 -35.89 -5.90 -0.75
N LYS A 315 -35.27 -6.11 -1.92
CA LYS A 315 -34.40 -7.27 -2.20
C LYS A 315 -33.20 -7.25 -1.27
N ARG A 316 -32.93 -8.36 -0.59
CA ARG A 316 -31.79 -8.52 0.34
C ARG A 316 -30.96 -9.70 -0.12
N TYR A 317 -29.65 -9.61 0.11
CA TYR A 317 -28.68 -10.62 -0.28
C TYR A 317 -27.83 -11.00 0.93
N ASP A 318 -27.32 -12.23 0.94
CA ASP A 318 -26.43 -12.76 1.98
C ASP A 318 -24.99 -12.25 1.77
N TYR A 319 -24.81 -10.94 1.97
CA TYR A 319 -23.50 -10.29 1.89
C TYR A 319 -22.48 -10.91 2.83
N GLY A 320 -22.92 -11.41 3.99
CA GLY A 320 -22.04 -12.08 4.95
C GLY A 320 -21.28 -13.24 4.30
N LYS A 321 -21.98 -14.18 3.65
CA LYS A 321 -21.31 -15.32 2.99
C LYS A 321 -20.29 -14.88 1.94
N VAL A 322 -20.63 -13.86 1.15
CA VAL A 322 -19.74 -13.39 0.08
C VAL A 322 -18.52 -12.70 0.66
N LEU A 323 -18.70 -11.82 1.65
CA LEU A 323 -17.61 -11.18 2.40
C LEU A 323 -16.68 -12.24 3.00
N GLY A 324 -17.24 -13.30 3.60
CA GLY A 324 -16.45 -14.37 4.22
C GLY A 324 -15.65 -15.19 3.21
N ILE A 325 -16.28 -15.59 2.09
CA ILE A 325 -15.59 -16.35 1.03
C ILE A 325 -14.50 -15.48 0.38
N TYR A 326 -14.82 -14.22 0.08
CA TYR A 326 -13.90 -13.29 -0.54
C TYR A 326 -12.71 -13.00 0.36
N ALA A 327 -12.94 -12.59 1.61
CA ALA A 327 -11.88 -12.33 2.58
C ALA A 327 -11.01 -13.57 2.83
N GLY A 328 -11.61 -14.75 2.99
CA GLY A 328 -10.86 -16.00 3.16
C GLY A 328 -9.99 -16.34 1.95
N ALA A 329 -10.50 -16.15 0.73
CA ALA A 329 -9.73 -16.37 -0.49
C ALA A 329 -8.57 -15.39 -0.63
N VAL A 330 -8.79 -14.10 -0.31
CA VAL A 330 -7.74 -13.08 -0.36
C VAL A 330 -6.67 -13.33 0.71
N TRP A 331 -7.06 -13.71 1.93
CA TRP A 331 -6.11 -14.09 2.98
C TRP A 331 -5.20 -15.25 2.55
N ALA A 332 -5.77 -16.30 1.94
CA ALA A 332 -5.01 -17.42 1.40
C ALA A 332 -4.08 -16.98 0.26
N TYR A 333 -4.57 -16.13 -0.65
CA TYR A 333 -3.78 -15.55 -1.73
C TYR A 333 -2.56 -14.79 -1.21
N ILE A 334 -2.74 -13.88 -0.25
CA ILE A 334 -1.64 -13.10 0.34
C ILE A 334 -0.63 -14.05 0.99
N LEU A 335 -1.10 -15.03 1.77
CA LEU A 335 -0.24 -15.99 2.45
C LEU A 335 0.64 -16.78 1.48
N LEU A 336 0.09 -17.20 0.34
CA LEU A 336 0.83 -17.91 -0.70
C LEU A 336 1.91 -17.04 -1.36
N PHE A 337 1.58 -15.80 -1.71
CA PHE A 337 2.53 -14.89 -2.34
C PHE A 337 3.66 -14.48 -1.41
N VAL A 338 3.34 -14.14 -0.16
CA VAL A 338 4.33 -13.81 0.86
C VAL A 338 5.24 -15.00 1.16
N ARG A 339 4.73 -16.25 1.08
CA ARG A 339 5.52 -17.47 1.28
C ARG A 339 6.48 -17.76 0.11
N ASN A 340 6.04 -17.60 -1.13
CA ASN A 340 6.81 -18.06 -2.29
C ASN A 340 8.09 -17.25 -2.57
N GLU A 341 8.24 -16.07 -1.96
CA GLU A 341 9.46 -15.25 -2.05
C GLU A 341 10.73 -15.99 -1.55
N GLU A 342 10.59 -16.94 -0.61
CA GLU A 342 11.74 -17.71 -0.09
C GLU A 342 12.29 -18.66 -1.13
N ALA A 343 11.43 -19.29 -1.95
CA ALA A 343 11.89 -20.26 -2.92
C ALA A 343 12.80 -19.58 -3.95
N ALA A 344 12.44 -18.38 -4.43
CA ALA A 344 13.23 -17.66 -5.41
C ALA A 344 14.57 -17.16 -4.85
N LEU A 345 14.57 -16.54 -3.66
CA LEU A 345 15.80 -16.04 -3.04
C LEU A 345 16.72 -17.17 -2.54
N VAL A 346 16.15 -18.24 -1.97
CA VAL A 346 16.93 -19.42 -1.54
C VAL A 346 17.50 -20.15 -2.75
N LEU A 347 16.75 -20.31 -3.84
CA LEU A 347 17.29 -20.85 -5.10
C LEU A 347 18.41 -19.96 -5.64
N GLN A 348 18.25 -18.64 -5.61
CA GLN A 348 19.30 -17.72 -6.06
C GLN A 348 20.54 -17.77 -5.15
N PHE A 349 20.38 -17.93 -3.83
CA PHE A 349 21.49 -18.14 -2.91
C PHE A 349 22.14 -19.51 -3.08
N GLU A 350 21.36 -20.55 -3.39
CA GLU A 350 21.84 -21.88 -3.71
C GLU A 350 22.59 -21.90 -5.05
N GLU A 351 22.12 -21.16 -6.06
CA GLU A 351 22.82 -20.95 -7.34
C GLU A 351 24.13 -20.18 -7.13
N LEU A 352 24.12 -19.08 -6.38
CA LEU A 352 25.34 -18.31 -6.04
C LEU A 352 26.32 -19.14 -5.20
N ARG A 353 25.82 -19.99 -4.30
CA ARG A 353 26.65 -20.97 -3.57
C ARG A 353 27.19 -22.06 -4.49
N ALA A 354 26.39 -22.54 -5.44
CA ALA A 354 26.83 -23.52 -6.44
C ALA A 354 27.89 -22.92 -7.39
N GLN A 355 27.87 -21.61 -7.59
CA GLN A 355 28.91 -20.82 -8.27
C GLN A 355 30.11 -20.47 -7.37
N GLY A 356 30.14 -20.94 -6.12
CA GLY A 356 31.29 -20.80 -5.21
C GLY A 356 31.37 -19.48 -4.45
N VAL A 357 30.31 -18.66 -4.46
CA VAL A 357 30.29 -17.36 -3.75
C VAL A 357 29.93 -17.56 -2.27
N SER A 358 30.77 -17.04 -1.36
CA SER A 358 30.50 -17.16 0.08
C SER A 358 29.38 -16.21 0.52
N LEU A 359 28.62 -16.58 1.55
CA LEU A 359 27.55 -15.74 2.10
C LEU A 359 28.04 -14.37 2.59
N LEU A 360 29.31 -14.28 3.00
CA LEU A 360 29.93 -13.02 3.43
C LEU A 360 30.22 -12.11 2.24
N ASP A 361 30.59 -12.67 1.09
CA ASP A 361 30.82 -11.92 -0.14
C ASP A 361 29.50 -11.45 -0.77
N ILE A 362 28.45 -12.27 -0.69
CA ILE A 362 27.08 -11.89 -1.10
C ILE A 362 26.56 -10.74 -0.21
N GLY A 363 26.81 -10.80 1.10
CA GLY A 363 26.47 -9.73 2.03
C GLY A 363 27.28 -8.44 1.81
N ALA A 364 28.57 -8.57 1.52
CA ALA A 364 29.47 -7.44 1.24
C ALA A 364 29.17 -6.76 -0.12
N GLY A 365 28.75 -7.54 -1.13
CA GLY A 365 28.29 -7.03 -2.43
C GLY A 365 27.03 -6.17 -2.30
N ARG A 366 26.05 -6.62 -1.49
CA ARG A 366 24.84 -5.85 -1.17
C ARG A 366 25.13 -4.55 -0.42
N ALA A 367 26.13 -4.55 0.46
CA ALA A 367 26.50 -3.34 1.23
C ALA A 367 27.19 -2.28 0.37
N LYS A 368 27.71 -2.64 -0.81
CA LYS A 368 28.54 -1.75 -1.64
C LYS A 368 27.89 -1.19 -2.90
N ASN A 369 26.71 -1.66 -3.36
CA ASN A 369 26.05 -1.15 -4.58
C ASN A 369 27.06 -0.93 -5.75
N ILE A 370 27.78 -1.98 -6.16
CA ILE A 370 28.62 -1.93 -7.36
C ILE A 370 28.12 -2.98 -8.34
N ASP A 371 27.25 -2.53 -9.26
CA ASP A 371 26.65 -3.34 -10.32
C ASP A 371 27.57 -3.61 -11.52
N GLU A 372 28.85 -3.24 -11.52
CA GLU A 372 29.70 -3.46 -12.72
C GLU A 372 31.06 -4.13 -12.46
N SER A 373 31.41 -4.44 -11.20
CA SER A 373 32.72 -5.08 -10.90
C SER A 373 32.63 -6.55 -10.46
N PHE A 374 31.41 -7.10 -10.38
CA PHE A 374 31.20 -8.47 -9.91
C PHE A 374 31.20 -9.48 -11.07
N GLU A 375 30.63 -9.13 -12.23
CA GLU A 375 30.69 -9.97 -13.43
C GLU A 375 32.14 -10.16 -13.92
N GLU A 376 32.94 -9.09 -13.91
CA GLU A 376 34.35 -9.13 -14.33
C GLU A 376 35.20 -10.05 -13.44
N LYS A 377 34.94 -10.07 -12.12
CA LYS A 377 35.64 -10.96 -11.17
C LYS A 377 35.19 -12.42 -11.23
N VAL A 378 33.97 -12.68 -11.69
CA VAL A 378 33.45 -14.05 -11.89
C VAL A 378 34.03 -14.65 -13.17
N GLU A 379 34.17 -13.86 -14.25
CA GLU A 379 34.87 -14.30 -15.46
C GLU A 379 36.37 -14.54 -15.22
N GLU A 380 37.04 -13.67 -14.45
CA GLU A 380 38.48 -13.83 -14.15
C GLU A 380 38.76 -15.11 -13.34
N LYS A 381 37.93 -15.42 -12.34
CA LYS A 381 38.08 -16.64 -11.53
C LYS A 381 37.74 -17.92 -12.31
N GLY A 382 36.74 -17.87 -13.19
CA GLY A 382 36.40 -19.00 -14.07
C GLY A 382 37.50 -19.29 -15.10
N HIS A 383 38.18 -18.25 -15.61
CA HIS A 383 39.32 -18.41 -16.51
C HIS A 383 40.55 -19.00 -15.81
N VAL A 384 40.84 -18.59 -14.57
CA VAL A 384 42.00 -19.10 -13.82
C VAL A 384 41.86 -20.59 -13.49
N GLN A 385 40.66 -21.05 -13.11
CA GLN A 385 40.41 -22.48 -12.85
C GLN A 385 40.49 -23.35 -14.12
N GLN A 386 40.03 -22.85 -15.27
CA GLN A 386 40.16 -23.59 -16.55
C GLN A 386 41.60 -23.69 -17.07
N ILE A 387 42.49 -22.77 -16.68
CA ILE A 387 43.90 -22.82 -17.04
C ILE A 387 44.66 -23.81 -16.15
N GLU A 388 44.34 -23.88 -14.85
CA GLU A 388 44.95 -24.87 -13.94
C GLU A 388 44.56 -26.31 -14.29
N GLU A 389 43.32 -26.58 -14.71
CA GLU A 389 42.88 -27.92 -15.13
C GLU A 389 43.52 -28.43 -16.44
N LYS A 390 44.02 -27.53 -17.29
CA LYS A 390 44.71 -27.89 -18.54
C LYS A 390 46.22 -28.07 -18.39
N THR A 391 46.78 -27.80 -17.20
CA THR A 391 48.24 -27.81 -16.96
C THR A 391 48.67 -28.93 -16.01
N VAL A 392 47.78 -29.88 -15.68
CA VAL A 392 48.07 -31.07 -14.86
C VAL A 392 48.08 -32.34 -15.71
#